data_AF-A0A3D1FBS3-F1
#
_entry.id   AF-A0A3D1FBS3-F1
#
_cell.length_a   1.000
_cell.length_b   1.000
_cell.length_c   1.000
_cell.angle_alpha   90.00
_cell.angle_beta   90.00
_cell.angle_gamma   90.00
#
_symmetry.space_group_name_H-M   'P 1'
#
loop_
_entity.id
_entity.type
_entity.pdbx_description
1 polymer ?
#
loop_
_entity_poly.entity_id
_entity_poly.type
_entity_poly.pdbx_seq_one_letter_code
_entity_poly.pdbx_strand_id
1 'polypeptide(L)' 'DAKVSVMGKPITLRPDGTFSLRFSLPDGKQIIPVKGKSSDGIDEITITPIVTKETR' A
#
# COMPACT_ATOMS: atom_id res chain seq x y z
N ASP A 1 9.82 -12.83 7.91
CA ASP A 1 9.09 -12.20 6.78
C ASP A 1 8.21 -11.06 7.24
N ALA A 2 8.42 -9.87 6.68
CA ALA A 2 7.52 -8.74 6.88
C ALA A 2 6.19 -8.98 6.13
N LYS A 3 5.11 -8.40 6.64
CA LYS A 3 3.78 -8.47 6.01
C LYS A 3 3.34 -7.08 5.61
N VAL A 4 2.92 -6.91 4.35
CA VAL A 4 2.33 -5.66 3.88
C VAL A 4 0.91 -5.92 3.41
N SER A 5 0.01 -4.99 3.74
CA SER A 5 -1.34 -4.95 3.20
C SER A 5 -1.63 -3.58 2.59
N VAL A 6 -2.35 -3.58 1.49
CA VAL A 6 -2.78 -2.37 0.78
C VAL A 6 -4.29 -2.40 0.64
N MET A 7 -4.96 -1.36 1.13
CA MET A 7 -6.43 -1.29 1.22
C MET A 7 -7.05 -2.51 1.91
N GLY A 8 -6.38 -3.00 2.98
CA GLY A 8 -6.81 -4.18 3.74
C GLY A 8 -6.53 -5.52 3.06
N LYS A 9 -5.95 -5.55 1.85
CA LYS A 9 -5.59 -6.79 1.15
C LYS A 9 -4.11 -7.10 1.34
N PRO A 10 -3.73 -8.31 1.82
CA PRO A 10 -2.32 -8.69 1.92
C PRO A 10 -1.68 -8.75 0.53
N ILE A 11 -0.40 -8.39 0.45
CA ILE A 11 0.38 -8.47 -0.79
C ILE A 11 1.64 -9.31 -0.58
N THR A 12 2.05 -10.03 -1.62
CA THR A 12 3.30 -10.78 -1.62
C THR A 12 4.47 -9.83 -1.85
N LEU A 13 5.43 -9.85 -0.92
CA LEU A 13 6.66 -9.09 -1.05
C LEU A 13 7.69 -9.86 -1.86
N ARG A 14 8.59 -9.12 -2.51
CA ARG A 14 9.83 -9.68 -3.06
C ARG A 14 10.81 -10.00 -1.93
N PRO A 15 11.83 -10.83 -2.16
CA PRO A 15 12.85 -11.15 -1.14
C PRO A 15 13.58 -9.92 -0.59
N ASP A 16 13.68 -8.85 -1.38
CA ASP A 16 14.25 -7.56 -0.99
C ASP A 16 13.29 -6.65 -0.20
N GLY A 17 12.06 -7.13 0.08
CA GLY A 17 11.02 -6.39 0.78
C GLY A 17 10.24 -5.39 -0.09
N THR A 18 10.58 -5.24 -1.36
CA THR A 18 9.88 -4.33 -2.28
C THR A 18 8.59 -4.95 -2.81
N PHE A 19 7.68 -4.08 -3.27
CA PHE A 19 6.46 -4.48 -3.96
C PHE A 19 6.04 -3.43 -4.99
N SER A 20 5.15 -3.81 -5.90
CA SER A 20 4.62 -2.91 -6.93
C SER A 20 3.16 -3.23 -7.19
N LEU A 21 2.31 -2.21 -7.32
CA LEU A 21 0.89 -2.35 -7.58
C LEU A 21 0.47 -1.40 -8.70
N ARG A 22 -0.52 -1.82 -9.49
CA ARG A 22 -1.14 -1.01 -10.53
C ARG A 22 -2.57 -0.71 -10.12
N PHE A 23 -2.91 0.58 -10.08
CA PHE A 23 -4.26 1.05 -9.81
C PHE A 23 -4.84 1.70 -11.06
N SER A 24 -6.13 1.49 -11.28
CA SER A 24 -6.90 2.38 -12.14
C SER A 24 -7.18 3.65 -11.34
N LEU A 25 -6.78 4.80 -11.88
CA LEU A 25 -7.00 6.11 -11.28
C LEU A 25 -8.08 6.83 -12.08
N PRO A 26 -9.38 6.57 -11.81
CA PRO A 26 -10.45 7.39 -12.36
C PRO A 26 -10.34 8.81 -11.80
N ASP A 27 -11.05 9.74 -12.43
CA ASP A 27 -11.10 11.11 -11.93
C ASP A 27 -11.70 11.16 -10.52
N GLY A 28 -11.20 12.09 -9.71
CA GLY A 28 -11.52 12.20 -8.30
C GLY A 28 -10.31 11.95 -7.40
N LYS A 29 -10.60 11.60 -6.14
CA LYS A 29 -9.62 11.41 -5.07
C LYS A 29 -9.60 9.96 -4.63
N GLN A 30 -8.41 9.35 -4.63
CA GLN A 30 -8.19 8.00 -4.14
C GLN A 30 -7.26 8.01 -2.93
N ILE A 31 -7.69 7.34 -1.86
CA ILE A 31 -6.94 7.16 -0.62
C ILE A 31 -6.52 5.70 -0.56
N ILE A 32 -5.22 5.43 -0.50
CA ILE A 32 -4.68 4.07 -0.61
C ILE A 32 -3.93 3.77 0.69
N PRO A 33 -4.59 3.31 1.77
CA PRO A 33 -3.90 2.98 3.01
C PRO A 33 -3.01 1.75 2.83
N VAL A 34 -1.76 1.86 3.26
CA VAL A 34 -0.75 0.80 3.27
C VAL A 34 -0.34 0.54 4.71
N LYS A 35 -0.40 -0.72 5.14
CA LYS A 35 0.11 -1.15 6.44
C LYS A 35 1.26 -2.12 6.26
N GLY A 36 2.38 -1.83 6.90
CA GLY A 36 3.52 -2.73 7.02
C GLY A 36 3.65 -3.23 8.45
N LYS A 37 3.91 -4.52 8.62
CA LYS A 37 4.18 -5.16 9.90
C LYS A 37 5.51 -5.90 9.85
N SER A 38 6.36 -5.69 10.85
CA SER A 38 7.65 -6.38 10.99
C SER A 38 7.47 -7.89 11.12
N SER A 39 8.55 -8.65 10.90
CA SER A 39 8.51 -10.11 10.95
C SER A 39 8.22 -10.70 12.33
N ASP A 40 8.66 -10.01 13.38
CA ASP A 40 8.35 -10.34 14.78
C ASP A 40 6.95 -9.85 15.21
N GLY A 41 6.33 -9.01 14.39
CA GLY A 41 5.00 -8.47 14.60
C GLY A 41 4.90 -7.40 15.70
N ILE A 42 6.04 -6.88 16.16
CA ILE A 42 6.13 -5.84 17.19
C ILE A 42 5.86 -4.47 16.58
N ASP A 43 6.46 -4.19 15.42
CA ASP A 43 6.35 -2.89 14.76
C ASP A 43 5.27 -2.90 13.68
N GLU A 44 4.44 -1.86 13.70
CA GLU A 44 3.46 -1.56 12.64
C GLU A 44 3.66 -0.13 12.15
N ILE A 45 3.74 0.03 10.83
CA ILE A 45 3.76 1.33 10.16
C ILE A 45 2.55 1.44 9.25
N THR A 46 1.96 2.64 9.17
CA THR A 46 0.89 2.95 8.23
C THR A 46 1.27 4.16 7.38
N ILE A 47 1.18 4.01 6.07
CA ILE A 47 1.42 5.08 5.09
C ILE A 47 0.14 5.22 4.25
N THR A 48 -0.34 6.44 4.06
CA THR A 48 -1.59 6.68 3.30
C THR A 48 -1.32 7.58 2.09
N PRO A 49 -0.86 7.01 0.97
CA PRO A 49 -0.88 7.71 -0.31
C PRO A 49 -2.27 8.28 -0.63
N ILE A 50 -2.29 9.54 -1.04
CA ILE A 50 -3.48 10.22 -1.54
C ILE A 50 -3.18 10.67 -2.97
N VAL A 51 -3.97 10.20 -3.92
CA VAL A 51 -3.83 10.54 -5.34
C VAL A 51 -5.10 11.26 -5.79
N THR A 52 -4.94 12.43 -6.41
CA THR A 52 -6.04 13.19 -7.02
C THR A 52 -5.79 13.28 -8.51
N LYS A 53 -6.82 13.00 -9.31
CA LYS A 53 -6.78 13.13 -10.77
C LYS A 53 -7.97 13.96 -11.24
N GLU A 54 -7.70 14.94 -12.07
CA GLU A 54 -8.69 15.80 -12.73
C GLU A 54 -8.28 15.91 -14.20
N THR A 55 -9.19 15.55 -15.12
CA THR A 55 -9.01 15.81 -16.55
C THR A 55 -9.96 16.93 -16.98
N ARG A 56 -9.44 17.92 -17.70
CA ARG A 56 -10.19 19.07 -18.25
C ARG A 56 -10.14 19.06 -19.76
#